data_AF-A0A1J9Q5Y9-F1
#
_entry.id   AF-A0A1J9Q5Y9-F1
#
_cell.length_a   1.000
_cell.length_b   1.000
_cell.length_c   1.000
_cell.angle_alpha   90.00
_cell.angle_beta   90.00
_cell.angle_gamma   90.00
#
_symmetry.space_group_name_H-M   'P 1'
#
loop_
_entity.id
_entity.type
_entity.pdbx_description
1 polymer ?
#
loop_
_entity_poly.entity_id
_entity_poly.type
_entity_poly.pdbx_seq_one_letter_code
_entity_poly.pdbx_strand_id
1 'polypeptide(L)'
;MGFIRATKRDFWRIFKKAWEDAVTPTNIQAVFSATGIQNLNPQRVLDKIQQRPETPTEMSNQQTPTTIRANGRLSLDLQRLVHGGEMMALEREILTIENRGLRDILNNERKHRKRGKALGLADPDNPSRTQFFSPAKNEKARKEDAKLQRAILREENDAAAAERRLQHEEARKAAAQRREKDKAAKKAQRLIEKELRDSKKVQQQKKKKERAAILHQAR
;
A
#
# COMPACT_ATOMS: atom_id res chain seq x y z
N MET A 1 9.43 6.95 -12.06
CA MET A 1 10.62 6.86 -11.18
C MET A 1 11.40 8.19 -11.19
N GLY A 2 10.89 9.23 -10.52
CA GLY A 2 11.44 10.60 -10.67
C GLY A 2 11.31 11.49 -9.44
N PHE A 3 11.40 10.92 -8.23
CA PHE A 3 11.10 11.67 -7.00
C PHE A 3 12.29 12.48 -6.44
N ILE A 4 13.54 12.20 -6.83
CA ILE A 4 14.75 12.95 -6.44
C ILE A 4 15.79 12.85 -7.55
N ARG A 5 16.52 13.94 -7.82
CA ARG A 5 17.73 13.90 -8.67
C ARG A 5 18.84 13.17 -7.92
N ALA A 6 19.18 11.95 -8.33
CA ALA A 6 20.22 11.15 -7.68
C ALA A 6 21.52 11.97 -7.56
N THR A 7 21.98 12.19 -6.32
CA THR A 7 23.24 12.90 -6.08
C THR A 7 24.40 11.92 -6.08
N LYS A 8 25.63 12.41 -6.27
CA LYS A 8 26.86 11.58 -6.17
C LYS A 8 26.92 10.78 -4.86
N ARG A 9 26.38 11.34 -3.77
CA ARG A 9 26.32 10.68 -2.46
C ARG A 9 25.33 9.52 -2.44
N ASP A 10 24.17 9.67 -3.08
CA ASP A 10 23.17 8.60 -3.16
C ASP A 10 23.69 7.45 -4.01
N PHE A 11 24.33 7.76 -5.14
CA PHE A 11 25.06 6.80 -5.95
C PHE A 11 26.07 6.04 -5.10
N TRP A 12 26.98 6.74 -4.41
CA TRP A 12 28.03 6.09 -3.63
C TRP A 12 27.47 5.17 -2.54
N ARG A 13 26.36 5.53 -1.89
CA ARG A 13 25.75 4.68 -0.85
C ARG A 13 25.25 3.34 -1.42
N ILE A 14 24.61 3.36 -2.58
CA ILE A 14 24.09 2.16 -3.24
C ILE A 14 25.24 1.36 -3.85
N PHE A 15 26.11 2.05 -4.59
CA PHE A 15 27.28 1.47 -5.24
C PHE A 15 28.20 0.79 -4.24
N LYS A 16 28.54 1.44 -3.13
CA LYS A 16 29.46 0.88 -2.12
C LYS A 16 28.93 -0.45 -1.58
N LYS A 17 27.64 -0.54 -1.25
CA LYS A 17 27.04 -1.77 -0.77
C LYS A 17 27.08 -2.87 -1.83
N ALA A 18 26.65 -2.55 -3.05
CA ALA A 18 26.68 -3.51 -4.17
C ALA A 18 28.12 -3.95 -4.50
N TRP A 19 29.08 -3.05 -4.38
CA TRP A 19 30.50 -3.32 -4.56
C TRP A 19 31.04 -4.26 -3.48
N GLU A 20 30.73 -4.01 -2.21
CA GLU A 20 31.12 -4.88 -1.09
C GLU A 20 30.52 -6.29 -1.24
N ASP A 21 29.28 -6.40 -1.70
CA ASP A 21 28.61 -7.68 -1.95
C ASP A 21 29.19 -8.40 -3.20
N ALA A 22 29.53 -7.65 -4.25
CA ALA A 22 30.02 -8.22 -5.51
C ALA A 22 31.51 -8.59 -5.46
N VAL A 23 32.35 -7.71 -4.91
CA VAL A 23 33.82 -7.80 -4.93
C VAL A 23 34.33 -8.54 -3.69
N THR A 24 33.91 -9.80 -3.59
CA THR A 24 34.41 -10.74 -2.58
C THR A 24 35.48 -11.65 -3.19
N PRO A 25 36.47 -12.13 -2.42
CA PRO A 25 37.50 -13.04 -2.94
C PRO A 25 36.92 -14.26 -3.64
N THR A 26 35.83 -14.81 -3.12
CA THR A 26 35.11 -15.95 -3.69
C THR A 26 34.49 -15.62 -5.04
N ASN A 27 33.81 -14.48 -5.17
CA ASN A 27 33.21 -14.05 -6.42
C ASN A 27 34.27 -13.73 -7.46
N ILE A 28 35.36 -13.07 -7.05
CA ILE A 28 36.50 -12.77 -7.93
C ILE A 28 37.11 -14.08 -8.46
N GLN A 29 37.40 -15.05 -7.59
CA GLN A 29 37.93 -16.35 -7.99
C GLN A 29 36.95 -17.12 -8.90
N ALA A 30 35.65 -17.07 -8.61
CA ALA A 30 34.62 -17.70 -9.44
C ALA A 30 34.58 -17.10 -10.85
N VAL A 31 34.67 -15.77 -10.97
CA VAL A 31 34.72 -15.07 -12.26
C VAL A 31 35.98 -15.46 -13.04
N PHE A 32 37.16 -15.44 -12.41
CA PHE A 32 38.40 -15.84 -13.08
C PHE A 32 38.46 -17.33 -13.45
N SER A 33 37.83 -18.20 -12.67
CA SER A 33 37.68 -19.62 -12.99
C SER A 33 36.70 -19.83 -14.14
N ALA A 34 35.64 -19.03 -14.21
CA ALA A 34 34.62 -19.09 -15.27
C ALA A 34 35.13 -18.57 -16.62
N THR A 35 36.09 -17.64 -16.62
CA THR A 35 36.80 -17.19 -17.83
C THR A 35 37.89 -18.15 -18.26
N GLY A 36 38.25 -19.15 -17.44
CA GLY A 36 39.33 -20.09 -17.73
C GLY A 36 40.72 -19.43 -17.76
N ILE A 37 40.85 -18.22 -17.21
CA ILE A 37 42.13 -17.50 -17.10
C ILE A 37 42.92 -17.99 -15.90
N GLN A 38 42.22 -18.19 -14.76
CA GLN A 38 42.82 -18.78 -13.57
C GLN A 38 42.83 -20.30 -13.74
N ASN A 39 44.02 -20.84 -14.03
CA ASN A 39 44.29 -22.13 -14.67
C ASN A 39 43.85 -22.10 -16.14
N LEU A 40 44.78 -21.69 -17.02
CA LEU A 40 44.59 -21.54 -18.47
C LEU A 40 43.90 -22.78 -19.07
N ASN A 41 42.58 -22.72 -19.19
CA ASN A 41 41.75 -23.80 -19.72
C ASN A 41 40.86 -23.25 -20.84
N PRO A 42 41.39 -23.16 -22.07
CA PRO A 42 40.70 -22.54 -23.19
C PRO A 42 39.45 -23.32 -23.63
N GLN A 43 39.38 -24.63 -23.38
CA GLN A 43 38.24 -25.48 -23.78
C GLN A 43 36.92 -24.99 -23.17
N ARG A 44 36.97 -24.52 -21.91
CA ARG A 44 35.80 -24.02 -21.19
C ARG A 44 35.17 -22.75 -21.81
N VAL A 45 35.99 -21.96 -22.51
CA VAL A 45 35.55 -20.78 -23.27
C VAL A 45 35.03 -21.21 -24.64
N LEU A 46 35.71 -22.16 -25.27
CA LEU A 46 35.30 -22.72 -26.57
C LEU A 46 33.94 -23.41 -26.48
N ASP A 47 33.66 -24.18 -25.41
CA ASP A 47 32.35 -24.81 -25.18
C ASP A 47 31.19 -23.79 -25.15
N LYS A 48 31.42 -22.61 -24.56
CA LYS A 48 30.42 -21.52 -24.53
C LYS A 48 30.24 -20.84 -25.88
N ILE A 49 31.31 -20.71 -26.67
CA ILE A 49 31.25 -20.12 -28.02
C ILE A 49 30.56 -21.08 -29.00
N GLN A 50 30.74 -22.39 -28.82
CA GLN A 50 30.09 -23.42 -29.63
C GLN A 50 28.58 -23.54 -29.35
N GLN A 51 28.13 -23.18 -28.14
CA GLN A 51 26.71 -22.98 -27.84
C GLN A 51 26.18 -21.68 -28.46
N ARG A 52 26.27 -21.56 -29.78
CA ARG A 52 25.43 -20.62 -30.54
C ARG A 52 23.97 -21.03 -30.27
N PRO A 53 23.07 -20.13 -29.84
CA PRO A 53 21.67 -20.50 -29.73
C PRO A 53 21.19 -20.85 -31.12
N GLU A 54 20.86 -22.11 -31.35
CA GLU A 54 19.97 -22.46 -32.44
C GLU A 54 18.71 -21.61 -32.25
N THR A 55 18.27 -20.96 -33.33
CA THR A 55 16.94 -20.36 -33.45
C THR A 55 15.91 -21.24 -32.74
N PRO A 56 14.96 -20.68 -31.97
CA PRO A 56 14.04 -21.51 -31.19
C PRO A 56 13.20 -22.37 -32.14
N THR A 57 13.63 -23.61 -32.35
CA THR A 57 12.78 -24.68 -32.87
C THR A 57 11.71 -24.89 -31.81
N GLU A 58 10.47 -24.79 -32.30
CA GLU A 58 9.19 -24.96 -31.65
C GLU A 58 9.22 -25.69 -30.30
N MET A 59 8.51 -25.09 -29.34
CA MET A 59 8.26 -25.62 -28.01
C MET A 59 7.82 -27.09 -28.09
N SER A 60 8.79 -27.99 -27.92
CA SER A 60 8.52 -29.37 -27.56
C SER A 60 7.87 -29.33 -26.19
N ASN A 61 6.55 -29.49 -26.18
CA ASN A 61 5.73 -29.68 -25.00
C ASN A 61 6.32 -30.83 -24.19
N GLN A 62 7.23 -30.51 -23.27
CA GLN A 62 7.66 -31.42 -22.23
C GLN A 62 6.45 -31.65 -21.32
N GLN A 63 5.67 -32.67 -21.65
CA GLN A 63 4.75 -33.29 -20.72
C GLN A 63 5.58 -33.78 -19.54
N THR A 64 5.54 -33.03 -18.45
CA THR A 64 6.02 -33.48 -17.15
C THR A 64 5.36 -34.83 -16.80
N PRO A 65 6.14 -35.86 -16.42
CA PRO A 65 5.59 -37.16 -16.08
C PRO A 65 4.69 -37.06 -14.85
N THR A 66 3.45 -37.46 -15.09
CA THR A 66 2.34 -37.53 -14.14
C THR A 66 2.56 -38.65 -13.13
N THR A 67 3.52 -38.54 -12.20
CA THR A 67 3.73 -39.61 -11.19
C THR A 67 4.24 -39.11 -9.85
N ILE A 68 3.61 -38.06 -9.29
CA ILE A 68 3.46 -37.92 -7.83
C ILE A 68 2.05 -37.37 -7.55
N ARG A 69 1.02 -38.15 -7.90
CA ARG A 69 -0.38 -37.88 -7.49
C ARG A 69 -0.87 -38.98 -6.56
N ALA A 70 -0.09 -39.25 -5.52
CA ALA A 70 -0.53 -40.08 -4.41
C ALA A 70 -0.01 -39.39 -3.14
N ASN A 71 -0.73 -38.34 -2.73
CA ASN A 71 -0.93 -37.87 -1.33
C ASN A 71 -1.42 -36.41 -1.37
N GLY A 72 -2.74 -36.22 -1.25
CA GLY A 72 -3.38 -34.92 -1.05
C GLY A 72 -4.13 -34.36 -2.26
N ARG A 73 -5.28 -34.94 -2.62
CA ARG A 73 -6.29 -34.24 -3.45
C ARG A 73 -6.87 -33.07 -2.64
N LEU A 74 -6.14 -31.97 -2.55
CA LEU A 74 -6.78 -30.67 -2.36
C LEU A 74 -7.63 -30.44 -3.62
N SER A 75 -8.90 -30.05 -3.47
CA SER A 75 -9.74 -29.74 -4.62
C SER A 75 -9.04 -28.70 -5.52
N LEU A 76 -9.31 -28.69 -6.82
CA LEU A 76 -8.77 -27.67 -7.73
C LEU A 76 -9.00 -26.24 -7.18
N ASP A 77 -10.13 -26.04 -6.51
CA ASP A 77 -10.50 -24.80 -5.84
C ASP A 77 -9.57 -24.48 -4.65
N LEU A 78 -9.13 -25.48 -3.89
CA LEU A 78 -8.20 -25.29 -2.79
C LEU A 78 -6.77 -25.00 -3.28
N GLN A 79 -6.34 -25.58 -4.41
CA GLN A 79 -5.08 -25.20 -5.05
C GLN A 79 -5.12 -23.76 -5.58
N ARG A 80 -6.23 -23.35 -6.19
CA ARG A 80 -6.45 -21.97 -6.62
C ARG A 80 -6.45 -20.99 -5.44
N LEU A 81 -7.06 -21.39 -4.32
CA LEU A 81 -7.08 -20.59 -3.09
C LEU A 81 -5.67 -20.42 -2.50
N VAL A 82 -4.89 -21.50 -2.43
CA VAL A 82 -3.50 -21.45 -1.95
C VAL A 82 -2.66 -20.55 -2.84
N HIS A 83 -2.72 -20.75 -4.17
CA HIS A 83 -1.99 -19.92 -5.12
C HIS A 83 -2.41 -18.44 -5.04
N GLY A 84 -3.70 -18.16 -4.93
CA GLY A 84 -4.19 -16.80 -4.72
C GLY A 84 -3.65 -16.18 -3.42
N GLY A 85 -3.58 -16.96 -2.34
CA GLY A 85 -2.99 -16.54 -1.07
C GLY A 85 -1.50 -16.24 -1.17
N GLU A 86 -0.73 -17.07 -1.88
CA GLU A 86 0.68 -16.85 -2.16
C GLU A 86 0.90 -15.57 -2.99
N MET A 87 0.12 -15.36 -4.04
CA MET A 87 0.19 -14.16 -4.87
C MET A 87 -0.11 -12.88 -4.07
N MET A 88 -1.14 -12.90 -3.23
CA MET A 88 -1.46 -11.77 -2.35
C MET A 88 -0.35 -11.51 -1.32
N ALA A 89 0.29 -12.56 -0.81
CA ALA A 89 1.41 -12.42 0.12
C ALA A 89 2.61 -11.76 -0.55
N LEU A 90 2.96 -12.18 -1.78
CA LEU A 90 4.03 -11.58 -2.58
C LEU A 90 3.73 -10.13 -2.94
N GLU A 91 2.51 -9.83 -3.40
CA GLU A 91 2.10 -8.46 -3.73
C GLU A 91 2.21 -7.55 -2.50
N ARG A 92 1.77 -8.03 -1.34
CA ARG A 92 1.92 -7.31 -0.07
C ARG A 92 3.40 -7.07 0.26
N GLU A 93 4.26 -8.07 0.08
CA GLU A 93 5.70 -7.92 0.36
C GLU A 93 6.33 -6.87 -0.57
N ILE A 94 6.06 -6.94 -1.88
CA ILE A 94 6.50 -5.94 -2.86
C ILE A 94 6.06 -4.53 -2.43
N LEU A 95 4.77 -4.37 -2.11
CA LEU A 95 4.23 -3.09 -1.66
C LEU A 95 4.91 -2.60 -0.37
N THR A 96 5.26 -3.49 0.57
CA THR A 96 5.97 -3.08 1.78
C THR A 96 7.40 -2.60 1.50
N ILE A 97 8.11 -3.28 0.59
CA ILE A 97 9.45 -2.90 0.16
C ILE A 97 9.42 -1.55 -0.57
N GLU A 98 8.48 -1.38 -1.50
CA GLU A 98 8.29 -0.12 -2.22
C GLU A 98 7.95 1.03 -1.29
N ASN A 99 6.96 0.85 -0.40
CA ASN A 99 6.59 1.88 0.56
C ASN A 99 7.75 2.27 1.48
N ARG A 100 8.55 1.29 1.90
CA ARG A 100 9.78 1.55 2.66
C ARG A 100 10.76 2.39 1.83
N GLY A 101 11.01 2.00 0.59
CA GLY A 101 11.88 2.75 -0.34
C GLY A 101 11.40 4.19 -0.56
N LEU A 102 10.09 4.39 -0.79
CA LEU A 102 9.49 5.71 -0.97
C LEU A 102 9.64 6.59 0.27
N ARG A 103 9.44 6.02 1.47
CA ARG A 103 9.66 6.73 2.74
C ARG A 103 11.11 7.14 2.92
N ASP A 104 12.05 6.25 2.61
CA ASP A 104 13.48 6.53 2.71
C ASP A 104 13.92 7.61 1.72
N ILE A 105 13.41 7.57 0.48
CA ILE A 105 13.58 8.61 -0.54
C ILE A 105 13.05 9.94 0.01
N LEU A 106 11.78 10.01 0.42
CA LEU A 106 11.17 11.24 0.95
C LEU A 106 11.98 11.84 2.11
N ASN A 107 12.47 10.99 3.02
CA ASN A 107 13.29 11.42 4.14
C ASN A 107 14.65 11.97 3.70
N ASN A 108 15.29 11.36 2.70
CA ASN A 108 16.53 11.88 2.13
C ASN A 108 16.29 13.23 1.44
N GLU A 109 15.22 13.36 0.65
CA GLU A 109 14.87 14.63 -0.01
C GLU A 109 14.67 15.75 1.02
N ARG A 110 13.92 15.46 2.10
CA ARG A 110 13.75 16.41 3.21
C ARG A 110 15.08 16.83 3.83
N LYS A 111 16.02 15.89 4.01
CA LYS A 111 17.38 16.20 4.50
C LYS A 111 18.17 17.04 3.50
N HIS A 112 18.07 16.78 2.20
CA HIS A 112 18.70 17.57 1.15
C HIS A 112 18.18 19.02 1.16
N ARG A 113 16.85 19.20 1.19
CA ARG A 113 16.21 20.52 1.27
C ARG A 113 16.61 21.29 2.52
N LYS A 114 16.69 20.63 3.68
CA LYS A 114 17.14 21.27 4.94
C LYS A 114 18.56 21.80 4.85
N ARG A 115 19.50 21.07 4.24
CA ARG A 115 20.90 21.50 4.12
C ARG A 115 21.10 22.57 3.04
N GLY A 116 20.33 22.51 1.95
CA GLY A 116 20.40 23.47 0.85
C GLY A 116 19.55 24.72 1.04
N LYS A 117 18.76 24.82 2.12
CA LYS A 117 17.92 25.98 2.38
C LYS A 117 18.82 27.19 2.67
N ALA A 118 18.70 28.21 1.83
CA ALA A 118 19.36 29.49 2.07
C ALA A 118 18.82 30.10 3.36
N LEU A 119 19.73 30.55 4.22
CA LEU A 119 19.39 31.17 5.52
C LEU A 119 19.02 32.66 5.38
N GLY A 120 18.94 33.19 4.16
CA GLY A 120 18.51 34.57 3.89
C GLY A 120 19.41 35.65 4.50
N LEU A 121 20.66 35.33 4.87
CA LEU A 121 21.56 36.31 5.50
C LEU A 121 22.09 37.35 4.52
N ALA A 122 22.01 37.08 3.21
CA ALA A 122 22.57 37.97 2.20
C ALA A 122 21.59 39.08 1.84
N ASP A 123 22.08 40.32 1.78
CA ASP A 123 21.26 41.47 1.35
C ASP A 123 21.02 41.39 -0.16
N PRO A 124 19.75 41.25 -0.61
CA PRO A 124 19.43 41.14 -2.03
C PRO A 124 19.60 42.46 -2.78
N ASP A 125 19.47 43.60 -2.08
CA ASP A 125 19.52 44.94 -2.68
C ASP A 125 20.94 45.37 -3.07
N ASN A 126 21.96 44.73 -2.50
CA ASN A 126 23.35 45.07 -2.80
C ASN A 126 24.24 43.81 -2.86
N PRO A 127 24.06 42.98 -3.90
CA PRO A 127 24.76 41.69 -4.03
C PRO A 127 26.25 41.86 -4.33
N SER A 128 26.65 43.00 -4.91
CA SER A 128 28.03 43.29 -5.28
C SER A 128 28.90 43.73 -4.10
N ARG A 129 28.30 44.01 -2.95
CA ARG A 129 29.01 44.41 -1.74
C ARG A 129 29.48 43.18 -0.96
N THR A 130 30.73 43.19 -0.50
CA THR A 130 31.24 42.14 0.40
C THR A 130 30.43 42.10 1.69
N GLN A 131 29.83 40.95 2.00
CA GLN A 131 29.01 40.72 3.19
C GLN A 131 29.75 39.80 4.17
N PHE A 132 29.78 40.21 5.44
CA PHE A 132 30.43 39.46 6.50
C PHE A 132 29.41 38.69 7.35
N PHE A 133 29.62 37.38 7.46
CA PHE A 133 28.80 36.50 8.28
C PHE A 133 29.57 36.05 9.52
N SER A 134 29.04 36.35 10.70
CA SER A 134 29.57 35.84 11.97
C SER A 134 28.77 34.62 12.44
N PRO A 135 29.37 33.69 13.22
CA PRO A 135 28.65 32.55 13.77
C PRO A 135 27.39 32.93 14.54
N ALA A 136 27.43 34.01 15.33
CA ALA A 136 26.28 34.52 16.07
C ALA A 136 25.12 34.95 15.17
N LYS A 137 25.40 35.62 14.04
CA LYS A 137 24.37 35.99 13.06
C LYS A 137 23.73 34.74 12.43
N ASN A 138 24.54 33.74 12.09
CA ASN A 138 24.05 32.48 11.51
C ASN A 138 23.13 31.73 12.49
N GLU A 139 23.47 31.69 13.78
CA GLU A 139 22.63 31.06 14.79
C GLU A 139 21.30 31.80 15.00
N LYS A 140 21.31 33.13 14.99
CA LYS A 140 20.09 33.93 15.09
C LYS A 140 19.14 33.63 13.94
N ALA A 141 19.63 33.65 12.70
CA ALA A 141 18.84 33.30 11.52
C ALA A 141 18.24 31.88 11.62
N ARG A 142 19.03 30.89 12.08
CA ARG A 142 18.53 29.53 12.31
C ARG A 142 17.43 29.46 13.38
N LYS A 143 17.54 30.24 14.46
CA LYS A 143 16.53 30.28 15.53
C LYS A 143 15.23 30.90 15.04
N GLU A 144 15.30 31.97 14.25
CA GLU A 144 14.14 32.62 13.64
C GLU A 144 13.43 31.67 12.67
N ASP A 145 14.18 31.02 11.78
CA ASP A 145 13.66 29.98 10.88
C ASP A 145 12.96 28.84 11.63
N ALA A 146 13.58 28.35 12.72
CA ALA A 146 13.00 27.31 13.55
C ALA A 146 11.72 27.76 14.27
N LYS A 147 11.66 29.04 14.68
CA LYS A 147 10.46 29.63 15.29
C LYS A 147 9.32 29.70 14.27
N LEU A 148 9.58 30.13 13.04
CA LEU A 148 8.60 30.16 11.95
C LEU A 148 8.09 28.74 11.62
N GLN A 149 8.98 27.76 11.50
CA GLN A 149 8.59 26.37 11.25
C GLN A 149 7.69 25.81 12.37
N ARG A 150 8.00 26.13 13.63
CA ARG A 150 7.16 25.72 14.77
C ARG A 150 5.79 26.39 14.75
N ALA A 151 5.68 27.65 14.29
CA ALA A 151 4.41 28.34 14.18
C ALA A 151 3.53 27.69 13.10
N ILE A 152 4.08 27.45 11.90
CA ILE A 152 3.37 26.77 10.80
C ILE A 152 2.89 25.38 11.25
N LEU A 153 3.75 24.60 11.89
CA LEU A 153 3.38 23.26 12.37
C LEU A 153 2.28 23.30 13.45
N ARG A 154 2.24 24.33 14.29
CA ARG A 154 1.16 24.51 15.27
C ARG A 154 -0.16 24.80 14.56
N GLU A 155 -0.14 25.72 13.61
CA GLU A 155 -1.32 26.07 12.80
C GLU A 155 -1.87 24.86 12.02
N GLU A 156 -1.00 24.06 11.40
CA GLU A 156 -1.41 22.81 10.74
C GLU A 156 -2.06 21.80 11.70
N ASN A 157 -1.48 21.63 12.90
CA ASN A 157 -2.04 20.73 13.91
C ASN A 157 -3.38 21.23 14.46
N ASP A 158 -3.51 22.54 14.66
CA ASP A 158 -4.75 23.16 15.13
C ASP A 158 -5.85 23.06 14.06
N ALA A 159 -5.51 23.25 12.79
CA ALA A 159 -6.42 23.03 11.66
C ALA A 159 -6.88 21.57 11.58
N ALA A 160 -5.94 20.61 11.66
CA ALA A 160 -6.27 19.19 11.67
C ALA A 160 -7.13 18.79 12.89
N ALA A 161 -6.91 19.41 14.06
CA ALA A 161 -7.73 19.20 15.23
C ALA A 161 -9.15 19.76 15.06
N ALA A 162 -9.29 20.93 14.41
CA ALA A 162 -10.58 21.51 14.08
C ALA A 162 -11.37 20.64 13.09
N GLU A 163 -10.73 20.15 12.03
CA GLU A 163 -11.34 19.22 11.07
C GLU A 163 -11.85 17.94 11.75
N ARG A 164 -11.06 17.35 12.65
CA ARG A 164 -11.48 16.16 13.41
C ARG A 164 -12.70 16.42 14.29
N ARG A 165 -12.81 17.62 14.87
CA ARG A 165 -13.98 18.02 15.67
C ARG A 165 -15.23 18.10 14.80
N LEU A 166 -15.13 18.74 13.63
CA LEU A 166 -16.22 18.84 12.67
C LEU A 166 -16.68 17.46 12.19
N GLN A 167 -15.74 16.59 11.78
CA GLN A 167 -16.05 15.22 11.37
C GLN A 167 -16.76 14.42 12.46
N HIS A 168 -16.32 14.58 13.72
CA HIS A 168 -16.95 13.89 14.84
C HIS A 168 -18.35 14.44 15.15
N GLU A 169 -18.58 15.74 15.03
CA GLU A 169 -19.92 16.33 15.15
C GLU A 169 -20.86 15.88 14.04
N GLU A 170 -20.39 15.84 12.80
CA GLU A 170 -21.14 15.29 11.66
C GLU A 170 -21.49 13.82 11.86
N ALA A 171 -20.52 13.02 12.31
CA ALA A 171 -20.74 11.60 12.64
C ALA A 171 -21.79 11.44 13.75
N ARG A 172 -21.77 12.30 14.77
CA ARG A 172 -22.80 12.32 15.84
C ARG A 172 -24.18 12.67 15.30
N LYS A 173 -24.29 13.71 14.46
CA LYS A 173 -25.55 14.11 13.82
C LYS A 173 -26.09 13.00 12.92
N ALA A 174 -25.24 12.38 12.09
CA ALA A 174 -25.61 11.26 11.24
C ALA A 174 -26.08 10.05 12.06
N ALA A 175 -25.39 9.73 13.17
CA ALA A 175 -25.79 8.64 14.07
C ALA A 175 -27.15 8.93 14.75
N ALA A 176 -27.41 10.17 15.17
CA ALA A 176 -28.70 10.57 15.73
C ALA A 176 -29.84 10.42 14.71
N GLN A 177 -29.64 10.91 13.48
CA GLN A 177 -30.61 10.78 12.39
C GLN A 177 -30.89 9.31 12.04
N ARG A 178 -29.86 8.46 12.00
CA ARG A 178 -30.03 7.01 11.79
C ARG A 178 -30.90 6.39 12.88
N ARG A 179 -30.62 6.70 14.15
CA ARG A 179 -31.42 6.21 15.29
C ARG A 179 -32.89 6.65 15.22
N GLU A 180 -33.16 7.88 14.78
CA GLU A 180 -34.54 8.35 14.61
C GLU A 180 -35.25 7.62 13.48
N LYS A 181 -34.59 7.46 12.32
CA LYS A 181 -35.12 6.67 11.20
C LYS A 181 -35.40 5.23 11.61
N ASP A 182 -34.50 4.59 12.36
CA ASP A 182 -34.69 3.23 12.86
C ASP A 182 -35.87 3.11 13.83
N LYS A 183 -36.04 4.10 14.72
CA LYS A 183 -37.20 4.17 15.63
C LYS A 183 -38.51 4.35 14.84
N ALA A 184 -38.52 5.22 13.84
CA ALA A 184 -39.68 5.45 12.98
C ALA A 184 -40.04 4.19 12.17
N ALA A 185 -39.03 3.53 11.57
CA ALA A 185 -39.21 2.29 10.83
C ALA A 185 -39.77 1.16 11.71
N LYS A 186 -39.25 1.00 12.94
CA LYS A 186 -39.80 0.02 13.90
C LYS A 186 -41.24 0.33 14.30
N LYS A 187 -41.61 1.60 14.47
CA LYS A 187 -43.01 1.99 14.74
C LYS A 187 -43.92 1.68 13.56
N ALA A 188 -43.50 2.02 12.33
CA ALA A 188 -44.25 1.73 11.11
C ALA A 188 -44.45 0.22 10.91
N GLN A 189 -43.40 -0.58 11.11
CA GLN A 189 -43.49 -2.05 11.06
C GLN A 189 -44.52 -2.59 12.05
N ARG A 190 -44.55 -2.09 13.29
CA ARG A 190 -45.53 -2.51 14.30
C ARG A 190 -46.97 -2.16 13.90
N LEU A 191 -47.19 -1.03 13.25
CA LEU A 191 -48.53 -0.63 12.76
C LEU A 191 -48.99 -1.55 11.63
N ILE A 192 -48.14 -1.78 10.64
CA ILE A 192 -48.41 -2.71 9.53
C ILE A 192 -48.71 -4.11 10.08
N GLU A 193 -47.92 -4.59 11.04
CA GLU A 193 -48.14 -5.91 11.64
C GLU A 193 -49.47 -5.98 12.41
N LYS A 194 -49.86 -4.90 13.11
CA LYS A 194 -51.15 -4.82 13.80
C LYS A 194 -52.32 -4.86 12.82
N GLU A 195 -52.27 -4.08 11.74
CA GLU A 195 -53.30 -4.10 10.69
C GLU A 195 -53.40 -5.47 9.99
N LEU A 196 -52.27 -6.14 9.77
CA LEU A 196 -52.23 -7.51 9.25
C LEU A 196 -52.87 -8.52 10.21
N ARG A 197 -52.68 -8.36 11.53
CA ARG A 197 -53.33 -9.22 12.53
C ARG A 197 -54.84 -8.97 12.58
N ASP A 198 -55.27 -7.72 12.56
CA ASP A 198 -56.68 -7.36 12.66
C ASP A 198 -57.45 -7.77 11.39
N SER A 199 -56.87 -7.56 10.20
CA SER A 199 -57.43 -8.06 8.93
C SER A 199 -57.54 -9.59 8.88
N LYS A 200 -56.53 -10.32 9.38
CA LYS A 200 -56.59 -11.79 9.53
C LYS A 200 -57.72 -12.23 10.46
N LYS A 201 -57.93 -11.56 11.60
CA LYS A 201 -59.04 -11.86 12.52
C LYS A 201 -60.38 -11.64 11.84
N VAL A 202 -60.56 -10.54 11.11
CA VAL A 202 -61.79 -10.25 10.36
C VAL A 202 -62.05 -11.32 9.29
N GLN A 203 -61.02 -11.73 8.53
CA GLN A 203 -61.16 -12.79 7.55
C GLN A 203 -61.50 -14.15 8.19
N GLN A 204 -60.89 -14.50 9.33
CA GLN A 204 -61.23 -15.73 10.06
C GLN A 204 -62.67 -15.72 10.56
N GLN A 205 -63.16 -14.57 11.07
CA GLN A 205 -64.55 -14.44 11.48
C GLN A 205 -65.52 -14.57 10.31
N LYS A 206 -65.21 -13.95 9.15
CA LYS A 206 -66.00 -14.14 7.92
C LYS A 206 -66.07 -15.62 7.51
N LYS A 207 -64.92 -16.30 7.43
CA LYS A 207 -64.85 -17.73 7.12
C LYS A 207 -65.62 -18.60 8.12
N LYS A 208 -65.59 -18.27 9.42
CA LYS A 208 -66.38 -18.97 10.44
C LYS A 208 -67.88 -18.76 10.23
N LYS A 209 -68.32 -17.53 9.92
CA LYS A 209 -69.73 -17.22 9.61
C LYS A 209 -70.19 -17.92 8.34
N GLU A 210 -69.38 -17.92 7.29
CA GLU A 210 -69.66 -18.66 6.04
C GLU A 210 -69.78 -20.17 6.29
N ARG A 211 -68.86 -20.77 7.05
CA ARG A 211 -68.94 -22.19 7.45
C ARG A 211 -70.20 -22.51 8.24
N ALA A 212 -70.59 -21.64 9.18
CA ALA A 212 -71.82 -21.80 9.94
C ALA A 212 -73.08 -21.68 9.06
N ALA A 213 -73.08 -20.75 8.09
CA ALA A 213 -74.17 -20.61 7.13
C ALA A 213 -74.31 -21.84 6.22
N ILE A 214 -73.20 -22.40 5.74
CA ILE A 214 -73.19 -23.64 4.95
C ILE A 214 -73.74 -24.82 5.76
N LEU A 215 -73.35 -24.96 7.03
CA LEU A 215 -73.87 -26.00 7.93
C LEU A 215 -75.37 -25.86 8.21
N HIS A 216 -75.90 -24.63 8.23
CA HIS A 216 -77.31 -24.36 8.47
C HIS A 216 -78.19 -24.56 7.22
N GLN A 217 -77.60 -24.57 6.01
CA GLN A 217 -78.30 -24.90 4.75
C GLN A 217 -78.31 -26.41 4.43
N ALA A 218 -77.48 -27.21 5.11
CA ALA A 218 -77.35 -28.65 4.88
C ALA A 218 -78.20 -29.52 5.85
N ARG A 219 -79.16 -28.93 6.55
CA ARG A 219 -80.04 -29.55 7.55
C ARG A 219 -81.50 -29.28 7.21
#